data_AF-W2T875-F1
#
_entry.id   AF-W2T875-F1
#
_cell.length_a   1.000
_cell.length_b   1.000
_cell.length_c   1.000
_cell.angle_alpha   90.00
_cell.angle_beta   90.00
_cell.angle_gamma   90.00
#
_symmetry.space_group_name_H-M   'P 1'
#
loop_
_entity.id
_entity.type
_entity.pdbx_description
1 polymer ?
#
loop_
_entity_poly.entity_id
_entity_poly.type
_entity_poly.pdbx_seq_one_letter_code
_entity_poly.pdbx_strand_id
1 'polypeptide(L)'
;MVSSSFLSVDLMHITKLCIGKKSNISSSKMRIHRYPKNVIEVTLSFGATDEMILAAETAINDYYSGVLMTQGEETEEMGEVMERYFGGFWSVGIFDDPYGFSWTIIRRSPAFAMFDVNGKGIVFAKEAVLA
;
A
#
# COMPACT_ATOMS: atom_id res chain seq x y z
N MET A 1 10.25 31.98 -17.77
CA MET A 1 10.53 30.54 -17.65
C MET A 1 9.67 29.98 -16.51
N VAL A 2 8.70 29.16 -16.92
CA VAL A 2 7.71 28.31 -16.21
C VAL A 2 7.75 28.37 -14.67
N SER A 3 6.93 29.19 -14.01
CA SER A 3 5.52 29.00 -13.59
C SER A 3 5.31 27.84 -12.60
N SER A 4 5.41 28.18 -11.31
CA SER A 4 5.25 27.34 -10.12
C SER A 4 3.79 27.02 -9.76
N SER A 5 2.93 26.78 -10.75
CA SER A 5 1.47 26.71 -10.56
C SER A 5 0.85 25.32 -10.76
N PHE A 6 1.64 24.26 -10.97
CA PHE A 6 1.10 22.94 -11.32
C PHE A 6 0.93 21.95 -10.14
N LEU A 7 1.57 22.17 -8.98
CA LEU A 7 1.56 21.20 -7.87
C LEU A 7 0.39 21.33 -6.89
N SER A 8 -0.44 22.38 -7.01
CA SER A 8 -1.51 22.65 -6.03
C SER A 8 -2.90 22.13 -6.45
N VAL A 9 -3.08 21.68 -7.70
CA VAL A 9 -4.43 21.40 -8.24
C VAL A 9 -4.79 19.91 -8.16
N ASP A 10 -3.81 19.00 -8.26
CA ASP A 10 -4.06 17.55 -8.21
C ASP A 10 -4.33 17.01 -6.80
N LEU A 11 -3.79 17.64 -5.76
CA LEU A 11 -4.07 17.23 -4.38
C LEU A 11 -5.50 17.62 -3.93
N MET A 12 -6.12 18.59 -4.61
CA MET A 12 -7.43 19.14 -4.24
C MET A 12 -8.63 18.38 -4.85
N HIS A 13 -8.42 17.54 -5.86
CA HIS A 13 -9.49 16.70 -6.42
C HIS A 13 -9.63 15.34 -5.72
N ILE A 14 -8.58 14.86 -5.06
CA ILE A 14 -8.61 13.58 -4.32
C ILE A 14 -9.21 13.75 -2.91
N THR A 15 -9.13 14.95 -2.34
CA THR A 15 -9.55 15.23 -0.96
C THR A 15 -11.06 15.36 -0.75
N LYS A 16 -11.89 15.25 -1.80
CA LYS A 16 -13.35 15.46 -1.69
C LYS A 16 -14.20 14.20 -1.55
N LEU A 17 -13.64 12.99 -1.66
CA LEU A 17 -14.45 11.77 -1.64
C LEU A 17 -14.59 11.07 -0.27
N CYS A 18 -13.78 11.42 0.74
CA CYS A 18 -13.74 10.64 1.99
C CYS A 18 -13.67 11.54 3.24
N ILE A 19 -14.74 12.28 3.54
CA ILE A 19 -14.91 12.86 4.88
C ILE A 19 -16.17 12.28 5.52
N GLY A 20 -15.97 11.21 6.27
CA GLY A 20 -16.94 10.64 7.19
C GLY A 20 -16.26 10.27 8.50
N LYS A 21 -16.25 11.19 9.47
CA LYS A 21 -15.86 10.91 10.87
C LYS A 21 -16.74 9.80 11.44
N LYS A 22 -16.12 8.79 12.06
CA LYS A 22 -16.49 8.25 13.38
C LYS A 22 -15.46 7.22 13.85
N SER A 23 -14.92 7.49 15.04
CA SER A 23 -14.21 6.51 15.87
C SER A 23 -15.15 5.37 16.25
N ASN A 24 -14.67 4.14 16.15
CA ASN A 24 -14.90 3.01 17.06
C ASN A 24 -14.29 1.75 16.44
N ILE A 25 -13.78 0.88 17.32
CA ILE A 25 -13.15 -0.41 17.03
C ILE A 25 -13.96 -1.15 15.94
N SER A 26 -13.46 -1.14 14.71
CA SER A 26 -14.16 -1.72 13.57
C SER A 26 -13.62 -3.12 13.35
N SER A 27 -14.46 -4.12 13.61
CA SER A 27 -14.49 -5.34 12.82
C SER A 27 -14.12 -4.98 11.37
N SER A 28 -13.00 -5.49 10.89
CA SER A 28 -12.39 -5.11 9.61
C SER A 28 -13.37 -5.39 8.48
N LYS A 29 -14.08 -4.35 8.06
CA LYS A 29 -14.93 -4.43 6.88
C LYS A 29 -13.99 -4.63 5.71
N MET A 30 -14.03 -5.82 5.12
CA MET A 30 -13.33 -6.18 3.90
C MET A 30 -13.46 -5.03 2.89
N ARG A 31 -12.34 -4.41 2.54
CA ARG A 31 -12.25 -3.24 1.65
C ARG A 31 -11.72 -3.73 0.31
N ILE A 32 -12.62 -3.82 -0.67
CA ILE A 32 -12.29 -4.14 -2.06
C ILE A 32 -12.36 -2.85 -2.87
N HIS A 33 -11.24 -2.45 -3.45
CA HIS A 33 -11.13 -1.31 -4.36
C HIS A 33 -10.81 -1.81 -5.77
N ARG A 34 -11.52 -1.27 -6.76
CA ARG A 34 -11.36 -1.64 -8.16
C ARG A 34 -10.66 -0.49 -8.89
N TYR A 35 -9.48 -0.78 -9.39
CA TYR A 35 -8.70 0.12 -10.23
C TYR A 35 -8.73 -0.35 -11.68
N PRO A 36 -8.34 0.50 -12.65
CA PRO A 36 -8.36 0.10 -14.06
C PRO A 36 -7.50 -1.13 -14.38
N LYS A 37 -6.38 -1.34 -13.67
CA LYS A 37 -5.50 -2.49 -13.89
C LYS A 37 -5.79 -3.65 -12.92
N ASN A 38 -6.08 -3.33 -11.66
CA ASN A 38 -6.07 -4.30 -10.57
C ASN A 38 -7.34 -4.23 -9.72
N VAL A 39 -7.85 -5.39 -9.31
CA VAL A 39 -8.77 -5.51 -8.18
C VAL A 39 -7.94 -5.76 -6.94
N ILE A 40 -8.03 -4.84 -5.98
CA ILE A 40 -7.22 -4.86 -4.78
C ILE A 40 -8.15 -5.01 -3.57
N GLU A 41 -7.90 -6.01 -2.76
CA GLU A 41 -8.56 -6.24 -1.48
C GLU A 41 -7.55 -6.15 -0.35
N VAL A 42 -7.84 -5.36 0.69
CA VAL A 42 -7.03 -5.35 1.91
C VAL A 42 -7.42 -6.54 2.78
N THR A 43 -6.53 -7.53 2.89
CA THR A 43 -6.79 -8.78 3.62
C THR A 43 -6.43 -8.67 5.10
N LEU A 44 -5.34 -7.98 5.43
CA LEU A 44 -4.88 -7.79 6.80
C LEU A 44 -4.10 -6.48 6.92
N SER A 45 -4.24 -5.78 8.04
CA SER A 45 -3.38 -4.65 8.35
C SER A 45 -3.19 -4.50 9.86
N PHE A 46 -2.05 -3.93 10.24
CA PHE A 46 -1.73 -3.58 11.62
C PHE A 46 -0.87 -2.32 11.61
N GLY A 47 -1.21 -1.33 12.44
CA GLY A 47 -0.45 -0.07 12.52
C GLY A 47 -0.48 0.80 11.25
N ALA A 48 -0.99 0.28 10.13
CA ALA A 48 -1.17 1.03 8.89
C ALA A 48 -2.40 1.94 8.97
N THR A 49 -2.21 3.22 8.63
CA THR A 49 -3.31 4.18 8.51
C THR A 49 -4.04 4.02 7.18
N ASP A 50 -5.25 4.57 7.07
CA ASP A 50 -6.00 4.62 5.81
C ASP A 50 -5.20 5.28 4.68
N GLU A 51 -4.38 6.28 4.99
CA GLU A 51 -3.50 6.96 4.03
C GLU A 51 -2.36 6.03 3.55
N MET A 52 -1.78 5.24 4.45
CA MET A 52 -0.75 4.25 4.09
C MET A 52 -1.33 3.16 3.20
N ILE A 53 -2.55 2.70 3.52
CA ILE A 53 -3.25 1.71 2.71
C ILE A 53 -3.51 2.29 1.30
N LEU A 54 -4.03 3.51 1.20
CA LEU A 54 -4.32 4.15 -0.09
C LEU A 54 -3.04 4.36 -0.93
N ALA A 55 -1.94 4.75 -0.29
CA ALA A 55 -0.64 4.90 -0.96
C ALA A 55 -0.12 3.56 -1.49
N ALA A 56 -0.22 2.49 -0.70
CA ALA A 56 0.15 1.14 -1.12
C ALA A 56 -0.74 0.64 -2.27
N GLU A 57 -2.06 0.87 -2.22
CA GLU A 57 -2.97 0.53 -3.32
C GLU A 57 -2.61 1.27 -4.61
N THR A 58 -2.23 2.54 -4.50
CA THR A 58 -1.79 3.36 -5.63
C THR A 58 -0.48 2.80 -6.21
N ALA A 59 0.50 2.51 -5.36
CA ALA A 59 1.77 1.90 -5.77
C ALA A 59 1.55 0.55 -6.48
N ILE A 60 0.69 -0.31 -5.94
CA ILE A 60 0.31 -1.57 -6.58
C ILE A 60 -0.30 -1.29 -7.97
N ASN A 61 -1.27 -0.39 -8.08
CA ASN A 61 -1.93 -0.13 -9.36
C ASN A 61 -0.98 0.47 -10.42
N ASP A 62 0.01 1.24 -9.98
CA ASP A 62 0.95 1.89 -10.89
C ASP A 62 2.01 0.90 -11.39
N TYR A 63 2.59 0.11 -10.49
CA TYR A 63 3.79 -0.69 -10.76
C TYR A 63 3.56 -2.19 -10.92
N TYR A 64 2.59 -2.78 -10.22
CA TYR A 64 2.40 -4.23 -10.28
C TYR A 64 1.85 -4.68 -11.63
N SER A 65 2.62 -5.51 -12.36
CA SER A 65 2.24 -6.05 -13.66
C SER A 65 1.77 -7.51 -13.61
N GLY A 66 2.12 -8.24 -12.55
CA GLY A 66 1.85 -9.68 -12.42
C GLY A 66 2.80 -10.59 -13.18
N VAL A 67 3.89 -10.06 -13.75
CA VAL A 67 4.92 -10.83 -14.46
C VAL A 67 6.03 -11.26 -13.48
N LEU A 68 6.34 -12.56 -13.43
CA LEU A 68 7.32 -13.11 -12.48
C LEU A 68 8.73 -12.49 -12.59
N MET A 69 9.15 -12.14 -13.81
CA MET A 69 10.50 -11.65 -14.07
C MET A 69 10.74 -10.20 -13.62
N THR A 70 9.69 -9.43 -13.34
CA THR A 70 9.79 -8.01 -12.95
C THR A 70 9.58 -7.77 -11.46
N GLN A 71 9.29 -8.83 -10.68
CA GLN A 71 8.90 -8.69 -9.28
C GLN A 71 9.93 -7.94 -8.41
N GLY A 72 11.23 -8.10 -8.70
CA GLY A 72 12.29 -7.38 -7.98
C GLY A 72 12.15 -5.87 -8.13
N GLU A 73 12.14 -5.38 -9.38
CA GLU A 73 11.98 -3.96 -9.71
C GLU A 73 10.62 -3.41 -9.23
N GLU A 74 9.54 -4.19 -9.38
CA GLU A 74 8.21 -3.81 -8.91
C GLU A 74 8.18 -3.59 -7.40
N THR A 75 8.80 -4.49 -6.63
CA THR A 75 8.84 -4.37 -5.15
C THR A 75 9.70 -3.20 -4.69
N GLU A 76 10.76 -2.89 -5.40
CA GLU A 76 11.63 -1.74 -5.13
C GLU A 76 10.86 -0.42 -5.34
N GLU A 77 10.28 -0.23 -6.53
CA GLU A 77 9.49 0.97 -6.87
C GLU A 77 8.31 1.18 -5.91
N MET A 78 7.60 0.09 -5.57
CA MET A 78 6.52 0.14 -4.59
C MET A 78 7.01 0.54 -3.19
N GLY A 79 8.19 0.04 -2.78
CA GLY A 79 8.84 0.42 -1.53
C GLY A 79 9.19 1.90 -1.51
N GLU A 80 9.84 2.40 -2.56
CA GLU A 80 10.25 3.81 -2.69
C GLU A 80 9.07 4.78 -2.58
N VAL A 81 7.89 4.42 -3.13
CA VAL A 81 6.68 5.22 -2.97
C VAL A 81 6.33 5.38 -1.48
N MET A 82 6.36 4.28 -0.71
CA MET A 82 6.05 4.32 0.71
C MET A 82 7.09 5.09 1.52
N GLU A 83 8.37 4.93 1.17
CA GLU A 83 9.46 5.70 1.79
C GLU A 83 9.29 7.20 1.54
N ARG A 84 8.91 7.58 0.32
CA ARG A 84 8.68 8.98 -0.06
C ARG A 84 7.55 9.63 0.73
N TYR A 85 6.45 8.91 0.98
CA TYR A 85 5.29 9.46 1.68
C TYR A 85 5.39 9.37 3.21
N PHE A 86 6.00 8.31 3.76
CA PHE A 86 5.92 8.00 5.19
C PHE A 86 7.27 7.84 5.90
N GLY A 87 8.37 7.98 5.15
CA GLY A 87 9.73 7.85 5.64
C GLY A 87 10.09 6.49 6.23
N GLY A 88 11.36 6.33 6.60
CA GLY A 88 11.93 5.05 7.02
C GLY A 88 12.06 4.10 5.83
N PHE A 89 12.44 2.85 6.12
CA PHE A 89 12.55 1.80 5.11
C PHE A 89 11.28 0.96 5.06
N TRP A 90 10.91 0.52 3.86
CA TRP A 90 9.73 -0.30 3.64
C TRP A 90 10.08 -1.53 2.81
N SER A 91 9.80 -2.70 3.37
CA SER A 91 9.93 -3.96 2.64
C SER A 91 8.62 -4.29 1.94
N VAL A 92 8.69 -4.65 0.66
CA VAL A 92 7.56 -5.13 -0.14
C VAL A 92 7.79 -6.57 -0.54
N GLY A 93 6.76 -7.39 -0.50
CA GLY A 93 6.83 -8.80 -0.89
C GLY A 93 5.62 -9.22 -1.72
N ILE A 94 5.86 -10.03 -2.75
CA ILE A 94 4.83 -10.62 -3.61
C ILE A 94 4.82 -12.14 -3.39
N PHE A 95 3.62 -12.71 -3.25
CA PHE A 95 3.39 -14.12 -2.96
C PHE A 95 2.35 -14.71 -3.92
N ASP A 96 2.50 -16.00 -4.20
CA ASP A 96 1.56 -16.73 -5.05
C ASP A 96 0.19 -16.95 -4.41
N ASP A 97 0.14 -16.99 -3.08
CA ASP A 97 -1.07 -17.20 -2.29
C ASP A 97 -1.28 -16.00 -1.34
N PRO A 98 -2.41 -15.26 -1.46
CA PRO A 98 -2.75 -14.14 -0.60
C PRO A 98 -3.16 -14.53 0.83
N TYR A 99 -3.11 -15.81 1.21
CA TYR A 99 -3.42 -16.28 2.57
C TYR A 99 -2.30 -17.13 3.20
N GLY A 100 -1.27 -17.49 2.43
CA GLY A 100 -0.18 -18.38 2.82
C GLY A 100 0.92 -17.73 3.65
N PHE A 101 0.58 -16.92 4.67
CA PHE A 101 1.57 -16.04 5.32
C PHE A 101 2.11 -16.57 6.66
N SER A 102 3.43 -16.74 6.73
CA SER A 102 4.18 -16.92 7.99
C SER A 102 5.51 -16.14 7.97
N TRP A 103 5.48 -14.84 7.67
CA TRP A 103 6.70 -14.05 7.48
C TRP A 103 7.16 -13.35 8.77
N THR A 104 8.47 -13.37 9.03
CA THR A 104 9.08 -12.83 10.26
C THR A 104 9.12 -11.31 10.29
N ILE A 105 9.25 -10.66 9.12
CA ILE A 105 9.34 -9.19 8.99
C ILE A 105 8.04 -8.53 9.47
N ILE A 106 6.89 -9.06 9.04
CA ILE A 106 5.55 -8.60 9.44
C ILE A 106 5.39 -8.60 10.97
N ARG A 107 5.87 -9.65 11.64
CA ARG A 107 5.73 -9.80 13.09
C ARG A 107 6.53 -8.78 13.91
N ARG A 108 7.56 -8.16 13.30
CA ARG A 108 8.41 -7.16 13.94
C ARG A 108 8.11 -5.74 13.44
N SER A 109 7.31 -5.63 12.38
CA SER A 109 6.99 -4.36 11.76
C SER A 109 6.04 -3.54 12.65
N PRO A 110 6.34 -2.24 12.88
CA PRO A 110 5.42 -1.35 13.59
C PRO A 110 4.17 -1.03 12.76
N ALA A 111 4.21 -1.19 11.43
CA ALA A 111 3.09 -0.95 10.54
C ALA A 111 3.19 -1.81 9.27
N PHE A 112 2.16 -2.60 8.98
CA PHE A 112 2.07 -3.40 7.76
C PHE A 112 0.65 -3.46 7.20
N ALA A 113 0.56 -3.72 5.90
CA ALA A 113 -0.68 -3.99 5.18
C ALA A 113 -0.47 -5.11 4.15
N MET A 114 -1.47 -5.96 4.01
CA MET A 114 -1.51 -7.10 3.09
C MET A 114 -2.70 -6.96 2.16
N PHE A 115 -2.46 -7.31 0.92
CA PHE A 115 -3.38 -7.12 -0.19
C PHE A 115 -3.53 -8.43 -0.97
N ASP A 116 -4.76 -8.78 -1.31
CA ASP A 116 -5.06 -9.70 -2.41
C ASP A 116 -5.24 -8.86 -3.67
N VAL A 117 -4.36 -9.08 -4.64
CA VAL A 117 -4.31 -8.37 -5.91
C VAL A 117 -4.46 -9.37 -7.04
N ASN A 118 -5.68 -9.46 -7.59
CA ASN A 118 -6.04 -10.43 -8.62
C ASN A 118 -5.70 -11.90 -8.24
N GLY A 119 -5.79 -12.27 -6.97
CA GLY A 119 -5.45 -13.61 -6.48
C GLY A 119 -3.99 -13.80 -6.08
N LYS A 120 -3.20 -12.71 -5.97
CA LYS A 120 -1.80 -12.71 -5.52
C LYS A 120 -1.65 -11.90 -4.25
N GLY A 121 -0.81 -12.38 -3.34
CA GLY A 121 -0.55 -11.70 -2.08
C GLY A 121 0.50 -10.62 -2.26
N ILE A 122 0.22 -9.37 -1.91
CA ILE A 122 1.22 -8.30 -1.82
C ILE A 122 1.25 -7.78 -0.39
N VAL A 123 2.43 -7.68 0.21
CA VAL A 123 2.63 -7.12 1.55
C VAL A 123 3.51 -5.89 1.49
N PHE A 124 3.16 -4.90 2.31
CA PHE A 124 4.00 -3.76 2.64
C PHE A 124 4.25 -3.81 4.14
N ALA A 125 5.52 -3.76 4.56
CA ALA A 125 5.90 -3.76 5.96
C ALA A 125 6.95 -2.67 6.22
N LYS A 126 6.68 -1.78 7.17
CA LYS A 126 7.66 -0.80 7.62
C LYS A 126 8.76 -1.51 8.40
N GLU A 127 10.02 -1.21 8.12
CA GLU A 127 11.12 -1.77 8.88
C GLU A 127 11.22 -1.10 10.25
N ALA A 128 11.42 -1.91 11.28
CA ALA A 128 11.69 -1.41 12.62
C ALA A 128 13.12 -0.87 12.64
N VAL A 129 13.27 0.45 12.84
CA VAL A 129 14.57 1.03 13.15
C VAL A 129 14.94 0.58 14.56
N LEU A 130 15.95 -0.28 14.67
CA LEU A 130 16.57 -0.60 15.96
C LEU A 130 17.19 0.71 16.48
N ALA A 131 16.57 1.29 17.50
CA ALA A 131 17.11 2.41 18.26
C ALA A 131 18.24 1.94 19.20
#